data_AF-W1XS29-F1
#
_entry.id   AF-W1XS29-F1
#
_cell.length_a   1.000
_cell.length_b   1.000
_cell.length_c   1.000
_cell.angle_alpha   90.00
_cell.angle_beta   90.00
_cell.angle_gamma   90.00
#
_symmetry.space_group_name_H-M   'P 1'
#
loop_
_entity.id
_entity.type
_entity.pdbx_description
1 polymer ?
#
loop_
_entity_poly.entity_id
_entity_poly.type
_entity_poly.pdbx_seq_one_letter_code
_entity_poly.pdbx_strand_id
1 'polypeptide(L)'
;DADKGGQLMMIGIHGKTLNDDAKFMLNEYRVGGIILFDRNMESKDQVKSLITDINKTSKSAGLTPLFIGIDQEGGAVARMEDQLIKVPPA
;
A
#
# COMPACT_ATOMS: atom_id res chain seq x y z
N ASP A 1 0.60 -23.87 0.12
CA ASP A 1 2.05 -23.58 0.25
C ASP A 1 2.51 -22.31 -0.43
N ALA A 2 2.07 -21.99 -1.66
CA ALA A 2 2.39 -20.69 -2.31
C ALA A 2 1.93 -19.47 -1.49
N ASP A 3 0.73 -19.51 -0.90
CA ASP A 3 0.20 -18.44 -0.04
C ASP A 3 1.15 -18.08 1.11
N LYS A 4 1.78 -19.07 1.74
CA LYS A 4 2.69 -18.84 2.88
C LYS A 4 3.98 -18.14 2.44
N GLY A 5 4.47 -18.41 1.23
CA GLY A 5 5.62 -17.70 0.66
C GLY A 5 5.28 -16.25 0.35
N GLY A 6 4.11 -16.01 -0.27
CA GLY A 6 3.59 -14.67 -0.54
C GLY A 6 3.48 -13.80 0.71
N GLN A 7 3.02 -14.37 1.83
CA GLN A 7 2.89 -13.66 3.11
C GLN A 7 4.20 -13.10 3.68
N LEU A 8 5.36 -13.59 3.22
CA LEU A 8 6.68 -13.08 3.64
C LEU A 8 7.15 -11.89 2.79
N MET A 9 6.38 -11.50 1.78
CA MET A 9 6.73 -10.44 0.84
C MET A 9 5.88 -9.19 1.04
N MET A 10 6.54 -8.03 0.96
CA MET A 10 5.93 -6.72 0.82
C MET A 10 6.37 -6.10 -0.49
N ILE A 11 5.42 -5.62 -1.28
CA ILE A 11 5.69 -5.05 -2.60
C ILE A 11 5.24 -3.59 -2.70
N GLY A 12 5.89 -2.81 -3.55
CA GLY A 12 5.38 -1.50 -3.95
C GLY A 12 4.40 -1.62 -5.13
N ILE A 13 3.51 -0.65 -5.26
CA ILE A 13 2.62 -0.50 -6.44
C ILE A 13 2.83 0.85 -7.12
N HIS A 14 2.39 0.97 -8.37
CA HIS A 14 2.46 2.22 -9.14
C HIS A 14 1.07 2.85 -9.28
N GLY A 15 1.07 4.19 -9.33
CA GLY A 15 -0.15 4.98 -9.51
C GLY A 15 -0.90 5.27 -8.21
N LYS A 16 -1.88 6.17 -8.33
CA LYS A 16 -2.77 6.65 -7.25
C LYS A 16 -4.05 5.82 -7.13
N THR A 17 -4.26 4.87 -8.02
CA THR A 17 -5.42 3.97 -8.03
C THR A 17 -4.94 2.53 -8.18
N LEU A 18 -5.79 1.58 -7.80
CA LEU A 18 -5.48 0.17 -7.98
C LEU A 18 -5.61 -0.21 -9.46
N ASN A 19 -4.49 -0.18 -10.18
CA ASN A 19 -4.43 -0.53 -11.59
C ASN A 19 -4.35 -2.05 -11.82
N ASP A 20 -4.40 -2.47 -13.07
CA ASP A 20 -4.45 -3.89 -13.42
C ASP A 20 -3.15 -4.63 -13.12
N ASP A 21 -2.00 -3.95 -13.19
CA ASP A 21 -0.70 -4.53 -12.77
C ASP A 21 -0.71 -4.85 -11.27
N ALA A 22 -1.19 -3.93 -10.43
CA ALA A 22 -1.28 -4.15 -9.00
C ALA A 22 -2.28 -5.27 -8.68
N LYS A 23 -3.43 -5.33 -9.37
CA LYS A 23 -4.37 -6.46 -9.22
C LYS A 23 -3.74 -7.78 -9.64
N PHE A 24 -2.98 -7.80 -10.73
CA PHE A 24 -2.27 -8.99 -11.17
C PHE A 24 -1.28 -9.46 -10.10
N MET A 25 -0.46 -8.55 -9.57
CA MET A 25 0.51 -8.88 -8.52
C MET A 25 -0.16 -9.43 -7.25
N LEU A 26 -1.29 -8.85 -6.84
CA LEU A 26 -2.05 -9.32 -5.68
C LEU A 26 -2.59 -10.75 -5.87
N ASN A 27 -3.11 -11.05 -7.05
CA ASN A 27 -3.69 -12.36 -7.35
C ASN A 27 -2.63 -13.44 -7.55
N GLU A 28 -1.58 -13.12 -8.32
CA GLU A 28 -0.56 -14.09 -8.74
C GLU A 28 0.44 -14.38 -7.62
N TYR A 29 0.99 -13.32 -6.98
CA TYR A 29 2.04 -13.48 -5.99
C TYR A 29 1.53 -13.64 -4.55
N ARG A 30 0.23 -13.43 -4.34
CA ARG A 30 -0.47 -13.64 -3.05
C ARG A 30 0.26 -13.01 -1.86
N VAL A 31 0.75 -11.78 -2.06
CA VAL A 31 1.64 -11.05 -1.15
C VAL A 31 1.03 -10.83 0.25
N GLY A 32 1.88 -10.67 1.26
CA GLY A 32 1.48 -10.36 2.63
C GLY A 32 1.26 -8.88 2.90
N GLY A 33 1.90 -8.01 2.11
CA GLY A 33 1.78 -6.58 2.30
C GLY A 33 2.09 -5.72 1.08
N ILE A 34 1.67 -4.46 1.18
CA ILE A 34 1.97 -3.39 0.23
C ILE A 34 2.65 -2.25 0.99
N ILE A 35 3.72 -1.69 0.41
CA ILE A 35 4.32 -0.42 0.87
C ILE A 35 3.94 0.72 -0.07
N LEU A 36 3.45 1.83 0.50
CA LEU A 36 3.04 3.02 -0.24
C LEU A 36 4.14 4.10 -0.20
N PHE A 37 4.27 4.82 -1.30
CA PHE A 37 5.19 5.95 -1.49
C PHE A 37 4.43 7.18 -2.01
N ASP A 38 5.12 8.32 -2.16
CA ASP A 38 4.51 9.57 -2.68
C ASP A 38 3.83 9.40 -4.04
N ARG A 39 4.34 8.49 -4.90
CA ARG A 39 3.71 8.16 -6.19
C ARG A 39 2.29 7.58 -6.06
N ASN A 40 1.89 7.15 -4.87
CA ASN A 40 0.58 6.58 -4.56
C ASN A 40 -0.36 7.58 -3.88
N MET A 41 0.14 8.78 -3.56
CA MET A 41 -0.53 9.72 -2.66
C MET A 41 -0.79 11.06 -3.34
N GLU A 42 -2.02 11.52 -3.24
CA GLU A 42 -2.46 12.82 -3.74
C GLU A 42 -3.34 13.54 -2.73
N SER A 43 -4.24 12.83 -2.06
CA SER A 43 -5.07 13.39 -0.99
C SER A 43 -5.47 12.33 0.02
N LYS A 44 -5.88 12.74 1.23
CA LYS A 44 -6.32 11.79 2.27
C LYS A 44 -7.46 10.90 1.77
N ASP A 45 -8.44 11.49 1.09
CA ASP A 45 -9.59 10.77 0.55
C ASP A 45 -9.21 9.84 -0.60
N GLN A 46 -8.28 10.25 -1.46
CA GLN A 46 -7.74 9.40 -2.52
C GLN A 46 -6.96 8.21 -1.93
N VAL A 47 -6.07 8.43 -0.95
CA VAL A 47 -5.30 7.36 -0.31
C VAL A 47 -6.22 6.39 0.43
N LYS A 48 -7.25 6.90 1.12
CA LYS A 48 -8.28 6.07 1.75
C LYS A 48 -9.02 5.21 0.72
N SER A 49 -9.33 5.77 -0.45
CA SER A 49 -9.97 5.04 -1.55
C SER A 49 -9.05 3.95 -2.10
N LEU A 50 -7.78 4.26 -2.35
CA LEU A 50 -6.77 3.28 -2.78
C LEU A 50 -6.64 2.11 -1.80
N ILE A 51 -6.51 2.39 -0.50
CA ILE A 51 -6.43 1.35 0.55
C ILE A 51 -7.73 0.53 0.62
N THR A 52 -8.88 1.17 0.43
CA THR A 52 -10.18 0.48 0.39
C THR A 52 -10.25 -0.49 -0.78
N ASP A 53 -9.80 -0.08 -1.96
CA ASP A 53 -9.83 -0.91 -3.17
C ASP A 53 -8.82 -2.07 -3.09
N ILE A 54 -7.64 -1.84 -2.52
CA ILE A 54 -6.66 -2.89 -2.20
C ILE A 54 -7.31 -3.95 -1.30
N ASN A 55 -7.94 -3.53 -0.20
CA ASN A 55 -8.55 -4.45 0.76
C ASN A 55 -9.76 -5.21 0.18
N LYS A 56 -10.58 -4.55 -0.65
CA LYS A 56 -11.69 -5.22 -1.33
C LYS A 56 -11.17 -6.28 -2.30
N THR A 57 -10.18 -5.92 -3.12
CA THR A 57 -9.62 -6.81 -4.13
C THR A 57 -8.93 -8.02 -3.48
N SER A 58 -8.11 -7.79 -2.45
CA SER A 58 -7.42 -8.87 -1.74
C SER A 58 -8.41 -9.82 -1.06
N LYS A 59 -9.47 -9.29 -0.44
CA LYS A 59 -10.54 -10.09 0.15
C LYS A 59 -11.28 -10.92 -0.89
N SER A 60 -11.62 -10.33 -2.04
CA SER A 60 -12.27 -11.04 -3.15
C SER A 60 -11.39 -12.16 -3.74
N ALA A 61 -10.07 -12.00 -3.67
CA ALA A 61 -9.08 -13.01 -4.08
C ALA A 61 -8.74 -14.04 -2.98
N GLY A 62 -9.42 -13.98 -1.83
CA GLY A 62 -9.23 -14.91 -0.71
C GLY A 62 -7.88 -14.77 -0.01
N LEU A 63 -7.25 -13.59 -0.05
CA LEU A 63 -6.03 -13.32 0.71
C LEU A 63 -6.37 -12.95 2.17
N THR A 64 -5.45 -13.26 3.08
CA THR A 64 -5.41 -12.67 4.42
C THR A 64 -5.31 -11.14 4.29
N PRO A 65 -5.89 -10.35 5.22
CA PRO A 65 -5.74 -8.89 5.21
C PRO A 65 -4.28 -8.46 5.06
N LEU A 66 -4.03 -7.59 4.08
CA LEU A 66 -2.67 -7.17 3.74
C LEU A 66 -2.14 -6.18 4.77
N PHE A 67 -0.86 -6.31 5.12
CA PHE A 67 -0.16 -5.26 5.85
C PHE A 67 0.08 -4.07 4.91
N ILE A 68 -0.32 -2.87 5.31
CA ILE A 68 -0.09 -1.64 4.55
C ILE A 68 1.00 -0.83 5.26
N GLY A 69 2.18 -0.75 4.64
CA GLY A 69 3.34 -0.03 5.14
C GLY A 69 3.55 1.33 4.48
N ILE A 70 4.27 2.21 5.17
CA ILE A 70 4.69 3.53 4.71
C ILE A 70 5.93 3.97 5.52
N ASP A 71 6.86 4.66 4.87
CA ASP A 71 7.98 5.33 5.56
C ASP A 71 7.54 6.74 5.99
N GLN A 72 7.08 6.87 7.24
CA GLN A 72 6.63 8.13 7.84
C GLN A 72 7.44 8.45 9.10
N GLU A 73 8.74 8.69 8.92
CA GLU A 73 9.69 8.93 10.02
C GLU A 73 9.56 10.36 10.59
N GLY A 74 9.23 11.33 9.74
CA GLY A 74 9.29 12.75 10.05
C GLY A 74 10.51 13.43 9.44
N GLY A 75 10.59 14.76 9.53
CA GLY A 75 11.66 15.53 8.89
C GLY A 75 11.75 15.28 7.38
N ALA A 76 12.92 14.87 6.90
CA ALA A 76 13.19 14.67 5.47
C ALA A 76 12.54 13.41 4.87
N VAL A 77 12.14 12.45 5.71
CA VAL A 77 11.46 11.21 5.28
C VAL A 77 10.04 11.24 5.82
N ALA A 78 9.23 12.05 5.18
CA ALA A 78 7.81 12.17 5.43
C ALA A 78 7.05 12.20 4.10
N ARG A 79 5.92 11.50 4.06
CA ARG A 79 4.98 11.51 2.94
C ARG A 79 3.85 12.48 3.24
N MET A 80 3.27 13.06 2.18
CA MET A 80 2.15 13.99 2.26
C MET A 80 2.40 15.19 3.21
N GLU A 81 3.62 15.75 3.22
CA GLU A 81 4.05 16.77 4.20
C GLU A 81 3.14 18.00 4.25
N ASP A 82 2.59 18.43 3.10
CA ASP A 82 1.69 19.59 3.02
C ASP A 82 0.23 19.30 3.42
N GLN A 83 -0.10 18.03 3.67
CA GLN A 83 -1.47 17.59 3.96
C GLN A 83 -1.62 16.93 5.33
N LEU A 84 -0.51 16.57 5.97
CA LEU A 84 -0.47 15.96 7.29
C LEU A 84 0.24 16.90 8.29
N ILE A 85 0.18 16.51 9.55
CA ILE A 85 0.92 17.22 10.61
C ILE A 85 2.41 17.01 10.34
N LYS A 86 3.19 18.09 10.36
CA LYS A 86 4.65 18.03 10.25
C LYS A 86 5.24 17.42 11.52
N VAL A 87 5.86 16.26 11.38
CA VAL A 87 6.55 15.55 12.45
C VAL A 87 8.03 15.98 12.44
N PRO A 88 8.63 16.36 13.60
CA PRO A 88 10.06 16.65 13.68
C PRO A 88 10.92 15.46 13.22
N PRO A 89 12.17 15.69 12.79
CA PRO A 89 13.11 14.60 12.57
C PRO A 89 13.39 13.85 13.89
N ALA A 90 13.72 12.57 13.77
CA ALA A 90 14.13 11.71 14.89
C ALA A 90 15.44 12.16 15.55
#